data_AF-A0A7S2GEV9-F1
#
_entry.id   AF-A0A7S2GEV9-F1
#
_cell.length_a   1.000
_cell.length_b   1.000
_cell.length_c   1.000
_cell.angle_alpha   90.00
_cell.angle_beta   90.00
_cell.angle_gamma   90.00
#
_symmetry.space_group_name_H-M   'P 1'
#
loop_
_entity.id
_entity.type
_entity.pdbx_description
1 polymer ?
#
loop_
_entity_poly.entity_id
_entity_poly.type
_entity_poly.pdbx_seq_one_letter_code
_entity_poly.pdbx_strand_id
1 'polypeptide(L)'
;SDALLAALVAAAERPTGWESTLQSLRARQAGLASPIGALALLVSALLTRGIGQFCEERDDASQPLLDPQFGHCAQEVLNLLLVGVGVSNVFDGSRDLGGGFLLRGVPHRPPVGLLSELEALRYLQVG
;
A
#
# COMPACT_ATOMS: atom_id res chain seq x y z
N SER A 1 6.85 12.29 18.23
CA SER A 1 5.98 11.40 17.47
C SER A 1 4.84 12.18 16.81
N ASP A 2 4.08 12.94 17.60
CA ASP A 2 2.78 13.53 17.18
C ASP A 2 2.92 14.58 16.08
N ALA A 3 3.99 15.37 16.11
CA ALA A 3 4.27 16.37 15.09
C ALA A 3 4.49 15.77 13.69
N LEU A 4 5.10 14.58 13.59
CA LEU A 4 5.31 13.91 12.31
C LEU A 4 3.98 13.42 11.74
N LEU A 5 3.18 12.74 12.56
CA LEU A 5 1.88 12.22 12.16
C LEU A 5 0.96 13.36 11.69
N ALA A 6 0.83 14.42 12.50
CA ALA A 6 0.03 15.59 12.15
C ALA A 6 0.48 16.23 10.82
N ALA A 7 1.79 16.35 10.61
CA ALA A 7 2.32 16.93 9.38
C ALA A 7 2.10 16.06 8.14
N LEU A 8 2.06 14.73 8.29
CA LEU A 8 1.79 13.80 7.20
C LEU A 8 0.30 13.69 6.88
N VAL A 9 -0.56 13.76 7.89
CA VAL A 9 -2.02 13.83 7.73
C VAL A 9 -2.39 15.09 6.94
N ALA A 10 -1.90 16.26 7.37
CA ALA A 10 -2.17 17.52 6.68
C ALA A 10 -1.64 17.57 5.23
N ALA A 11 -0.58 16.80 4.93
CA ALA A 11 -0.06 16.66 3.58
C ALA A 11 -0.92 15.72 2.72
N ALA A 12 -1.43 14.62 3.29
CA ALA A 12 -2.28 13.64 2.61
C ALA A 12 -3.62 14.24 2.16
N GLU A 13 -4.16 15.21 2.91
CA GLU A 13 -5.40 15.91 2.58
C GLU A 13 -5.30 16.83 1.35
N ARG A 14 -4.10 17.04 0.80
CA ARG A 14 -3.87 17.93 -0.35
C ARG A 14 -3.27 17.13 -1.50
N PRO A 15 -3.99 16.96 -2.62
CA PRO A 15 -3.41 16.39 -3.82
C PRO A 15 -2.18 17.21 -4.24
N THR A 16 -1.02 16.57 -4.31
CA THR A 16 0.24 17.19 -4.72
C THR A 16 0.91 16.36 -5.81
N GLY A 17 1.74 17.02 -6.62
CA GLY A 17 2.57 16.32 -7.60
C GLY A 17 3.76 15.61 -6.94
N TRP A 18 4.32 14.63 -7.65
CA TRP A 18 5.47 13.81 -7.23
C TRP A 18 6.63 14.63 -6.63
N GLU A 19 7.03 15.72 -7.28
CA GLU A 19 8.15 16.55 -6.81
C GLU A 19 7.87 17.18 -5.44
N SER A 20 6.65 17.68 -5.23
CA SER A 20 6.21 18.27 -3.96
C SER A 20 6.10 17.20 -2.86
N THR A 21 5.59 16.01 -3.19
CA THR A 21 5.56 14.87 -2.27
C THR A 21 6.98 14.49 -1.86
N LEU A 22 7.90 14.34 -2.81
CA LEU A 22 9.28 13.96 -2.56
C LEU A 22 10.01 15.01 -1.71
N GLN A 23 9.81 16.30 -2.00
CA GLN A 23 10.35 17.39 -1.18
C GLN A 23 9.80 17.32 0.26
N SER A 24 8.51 17.03 0.42
CA SER A 24 7.87 16.89 1.72
C SER A 24 8.40 15.70 2.53
N LEU A 25 8.66 14.57 1.87
CA LEU A 25 9.27 13.39 2.49
C LEU A 25 10.72 13.67 2.89
N ARG A 26 11.52 14.29 2.01
CA ARG A 26 12.91 14.67 2.30
C ARG A 26 13.01 15.63 3.48
N ALA A 27 12.14 16.65 3.53
CA ALA A 27 12.07 17.58 4.66
C ALA A 27 11.74 16.88 5.99
N ARG A 28 11.17 15.67 5.95
CA ARG A 28 10.77 14.88 7.13
C ARG A 28 11.64 13.64 7.33
N GLN A 29 12.77 13.50 6.62
CA GLN A 29 13.61 12.31 6.63
C GLN A 29 13.99 11.85 8.04
N ALA A 30 14.38 12.76 8.93
CA ALA A 30 14.73 12.42 10.31
C ALA A 30 13.54 11.81 11.09
N GLY A 31 12.32 12.31 10.87
CA GLY A 31 11.12 11.74 11.47
C GLY A 31 10.75 10.38 10.86
N LEU A 32 10.93 10.24 9.54
CA LEU A 32 10.71 8.96 8.83
C LEU A 32 11.73 7.89 9.22
N ALA A 33 12.92 8.26 9.66
CA ALA A 33 13.93 7.35 10.21
C ALA A 33 13.68 6.95 11.67
N SER A 34 12.62 7.49 12.31
CA SER A 34 12.26 7.14 13.68
C SER A 34 11.51 5.78 13.75
N PRO A 35 11.37 5.16 14.93
CA PRO A 35 10.68 3.89 15.10
C PRO A 35 9.23 3.86 14.60
N ILE A 36 8.57 5.02 14.49
CA ILE A 36 7.18 5.15 14.01
C ILE A 36 7.09 5.58 12.55
N GLY A 37 8.23 5.81 11.87
CA GLY A 37 8.26 6.43 10.55
C GLY A 37 7.52 5.62 9.49
N ALA A 38 7.67 4.29 9.51
CA ALA A 38 6.95 3.39 8.61
C ALA A 38 5.43 3.46 8.81
N LEU A 39 4.97 3.45 10.07
CA LEU A 39 3.55 3.57 10.40
C LEU A 39 3.00 4.94 10.01
N ALA A 40 3.76 6.01 10.25
CA ALA A 40 3.35 7.37 9.90
C ALA A 40 3.23 7.54 8.38
N LEU A 41 4.13 6.93 7.60
CA LEU A 41 4.05 6.89 6.14
C LEU A 41 2.83 6.08 5.66
N LEU A 42 2.56 4.93 6.27
CA LEU A 42 1.38 4.11 5.97
C LEU A 42 0.09 4.89 6.18
N VAL A 43 -0.05 5.58 7.34
CA VAL A 43 -1.21 6.43 7.62
C VAL A 43 -1.36 7.52 6.56
N SER A 44 -0.26 8.17 6.16
CA SER A 44 -0.28 9.16 5.08
C SER A 44 -0.77 8.59 3.75
N ALA A 45 -0.30 7.41 3.37
CA ALA A 45 -0.72 6.74 2.14
C ALA A 45 -2.21 6.33 2.17
N LEU A 46 -2.68 5.77 3.30
CA LEU A 46 -4.09 5.41 3.50
C LEU A 46 -5.01 6.62 3.40
N LEU A 47 -4.62 7.75 4.00
CA LEU A 47 -5.40 8.98 3.92
C LEU A 47 -5.39 9.58 2.52
N THR A 48 -4.27 9.50 1.81
CA THR A 48 -4.15 9.98 0.42
C THR A 48 -5.00 9.15 -0.54
N ARG A 49 -5.08 7.82 -0.34
CA ARG A 49 -5.98 6.94 -1.10
C ARG A 49 -7.44 7.13 -0.69
N GLY A 50 -7.70 7.40 0.59
CA GLY A 50 -9.02 7.39 1.18
C GLY A 50 -9.36 6.01 1.74
N ILE A 51 -9.73 5.97 3.03
CA ILE A 51 -9.96 4.71 3.76
C ILE A 51 -11.12 3.91 3.14
N GLY A 52 -12.21 4.57 2.74
CA GLY A 52 -13.34 3.89 2.09
C GLY A 52 -12.94 3.22 0.78
N GLN A 53 -12.21 3.95 -0.07
CA GLN A 53 -11.72 3.44 -1.34
C GLN A 53 -10.75 2.26 -1.13
N PHE A 54 -9.82 2.40 -0.18
CA PHE A 54 -8.92 1.33 0.19
C PHE A 54 -9.68 0.10 0.68
N CYS A 55 -10.72 0.22 1.51
CA CYS A 55 -11.53 -0.92 1.95
C CYS A 55 -12.28 -1.61 0.80
N GLU A 56 -12.80 -0.83 -0.16
CA GLU A 56 -13.52 -1.37 -1.32
C GLU A 56 -12.61 -2.14 -2.29
N GLU A 57 -11.32 -1.82 -2.34
CA GLU A 57 -10.32 -2.49 -3.20
C GLU A 57 -9.92 -3.87 -2.73
N ARG A 58 -10.14 -4.16 -1.45
CA ARG A 58 -9.68 -5.39 -0.80
C ARG A 58 -10.66 -6.51 -1.07
N ASP A 59 -10.16 -7.72 -1.27
CA ASP A 59 -11.03 -8.89 -1.39
C ASP A 59 -11.77 -9.18 -0.07
N ASP A 60 -11.10 -8.95 1.08
CA ASP A 60 -11.72 -8.97 2.41
C ASP A 60 -11.23 -7.79 3.27
N ALA A 61 -12.12 -6.82 3.49
CA ALA A 61 -11.84 -5.63 4.30
C ALA A 61 -11.76 -5.91 5.81
N SER A 62 -12.22 -7.07 6.27
CA SER A 62 -12.19 -7.46 7.69
C SER A 62 -10.81 -7.93 8.14
N GLN A 63 -9.93 -8.32 7.21
CA GLN A 63 -8.58 -8.76 7.55
C GLN A 63 -7.74 -7.62 8.14
N PRO A 64 -6.84 -7.91 9.10
CA PRO A 64 -5.97 -6.88 9.67
C PRO A 64 -4.92 -6.40 8.65
N LEU A 65 -4.48 -5.14 8.76
CA LEU A 65 -3.44 -4.57 7.90
C LEU A 65 -2.03 -5.02 8.29
N LEU A 66 -1.87 -5.45 9.53
CA LEU A 66 -0.65 -5.97 10.12
C LEU A 66 -1.01 -7.29 10.76
N ASP A 67 -0.23 -8.33 10.48
CA ASP A 67 -0.36 -9.62 11.13
C ASP A 67 -0.22 -9.43 12.65
N PRO A 68 -1.22 -9.82 13.47
CA PRO A 68 -1.18 -9.62 14.91
C PRO A 68 -0.09 -10.41 15.64
N GLN A 69 0.41 -11.49 15.04
CA GLN A 69 1.37 -12.42 15.64
C GLN A 69 2.81 -12.07 15.26
N PHE A 70 3.04 -11.71 14.00
CA PHE A 70 4.37 -11.52 13.43
C PHE A 70 4.65 -10.07 12.99
N GLY A 71 3.63 -9.21 12.95
CA GLY A 71 3.78 -7.78 12.62
C GLY A 71 4.04 -7.51 11.13
N HIS A 72 3.95 -8.52 10.26
CA HIS A 72 4.10 -8.34 8.82
C HIS A 72 2.91 -7.59 8.24
N CYS A 73 3.17 -6.67 7.31
CA CYS A 73 2.09 -5.98 6.61
C CYS A 73 1.35 -6.91 5.64
N ALA A 74 0.04 -6.70 5.51
CA ALA A 74 -0.78 -7.36 4.51
C ALA A 74 -0.34 -6.98 3.08
N GLN A 75 -0.66 -7.83 2.11
CA GLN A 75 -0.28 -7.60 0.70
C GLN A 75 -0.89 -6.31 0.15
N GLU A 76 -2.09 -5.95 0.61
CA GLU A 76 -2.80 -4.73 0.25
C GLU A 76 -2.05 -3.48 0.69
N VAL A 77 -1.36 -3.54 1.84
CA VAL A 77 -0.51 -2.44 2.31
C VAL A 77 0.72 -2.30 1.41
N LEU A 78 1.35 -3.41 1.02
CA LEU A 78 2.48 -3.39 0.09
C LEU A 78 2.06 -2.83 -1.27
N ASN A 79 0.94 -3.32 -1.81
CA ASN A 79 0.41 -2.85 -3.09
C ASN A 79 0.02 -1.37 -3.02
N LEU A 80 -0.57 -0.90 -1.93
CA LEU A 80 -0.84 0.53 -1.74
C LEU A 80 0.45 1.37 -1.84
N LEU A 81 1.53 0.95 -1.19
CA LEU A 81 2.79 1.69 -1.18
C LEU A 81 3.56 1.60 -2.50
N LEU A 82 3.46 0.49 -3.23
CA LEU A 82 4.19 0.25 -4.48
C LEU A 82 3.45 0.78 -5.72
N VAL A 83 2.13 0.61 -5.77
CA VAL A 83 1.31 0.87 -6.95
C VAL A 83 0.17 1.85 -6.70
N GLY A 84 -0.02 2.31 -5.47
CA GLY A 84 -1.04 3.31 -5.10
C GLY A 84 -2.45 2.75 -4.95
N VAL A 85 -2.62 1.42 -4.94
CA VAL A 85 -3.92 0.72 -4.87
C VAL A 85 -3.83 -0.47 -3.91
N GLY A 86 -4.82 -0.63 -3.04
CA GLY A 86 -4.88 -1.65 -1.99
C GLY A 86 -5.47 -3.00 -2.40
N VAL A 87 -5.14 -3.50 -3.60
CA VAL A 87 -5.64 -4.81 -4.08
C VAL A 87 -4.95 -5.97 -3.37
N SER A 88 -5.69 -7.06 -3.13
CA SER A 88 -5.20 -8.24 -2.40
C SER A 88 -4.24 -9.11 -3.21
N ASN A 89 -4.32 -9.06 -4.53
CA ASN A 89 -3.54 -9.95 -5.40
C ASN A 89 -2.45 -9.21 -6.19
N VAL A 90 -1.44 -9.98 -6.59
CA VAL A 90 -0.23 -9.49 -7.28
C VAL A 90 -0.20 -9.83 -8.77
N PHE A 91 -1.25 -10.49 -9.27
CA PHE A 91 -1.41 -10.74 -10.70
C PHE A 91 -2.01 -9.53 -11.41
N ASP A 92 -1.87 -9.47 -12.73
CA ASP A 92 -2.41 -8.40 -13.56
C ASP A 92 -3.96 -8.47 -13.68
N GLY A 93 -4.61 -7.31 -13.53
CA GLY A 93 -6.04 -7.13 -13.74
C GLY A 93 -6.94 -7.81 -12.70
N SER A 94 -8.24 -7.85 -12.95
CA SER A 94 -9.20 -8.59 -12.11
C SER A 94 -9.61 -9.90 -12.76
N ARG A 95 -9.82 -10.93 -11.95
CA ARG A 95 -10.26 -12.26 -12.39
C ARG A 95 -11.64 -12.55 -11.82
N ASP A 96 -12.63 -12.67 -12.71
CA ASP A 96 -13.97 -13.12 -12.35
C ASP A 96 -14.02 -14.65 -12.40
N LEU A 97 -14.28 -15.27 -11.25
CA LEU A 97 -14.40 -16.73 -11.13
C LEU A 97 -15.86 -17.20 -11.24
N GLY A 98 -16.80 -16.28 -11.49
CA GLY A 98 -18.23 -16.54 -11.49
C GLY A 98 -18.83 -16.57 -10.08
N GLY A 99 -20.16 -16.58 -9.98
CA GLY A 99 -20.87 -16.71 -8.70
C GLY A 99 -20.66 -15.54 -7.72
N GLY A 100 -20.22 -14.37 -8.20
CA GLY A 100 -19.93 -13.20 -7.37
C GLY A 100 -18.49 -13.17 -6.82
N PHE A 101 -17.63 -14.11 -7.20
CA PHE A 101 -16.23 -14.15 -6.78
C PHE A 101 -15.34 -13.40 -7.76
N LEU A 102 -15.08 -12.12 -7.46
CA LEU A 102 -14.14 -11.29 -8.19
C LEU A 102 -12.85 -11.16 -7.39
N LEU A 103 -11.74 -11.65 -7.93
CA LEU A 103 -10.40 -11.46 -7.36
C LEU A 103 -9.74 -10.23 -7.98
N ARG A 104 -9.38 -9.26 -7.14
CA ARG A 104 -8.78 -8.00 -7.58
C ARG A 104 -7.25 -8.09 -7.58
N GLY A 105 -6.65 -7.98 -8.76
CA GLY A 105 -5.20 -7.85 -8.95
C GLY A 105 -4.79 -6.45 -9.36
N VAL A 106 -3.51 -6.31 -9.71
CA VAL A 106 -2.84 -5.03 -9.99
C VAL A 106 -3.40 -4.42 -11.28
N PRO A 107 -3.99 -3.21 -11.24
CA PRO A 107 -4.74 -2.70 -12.38
C PRO A 107 -3.85 -2.22 -13.53
N HIS A 108 -2.62 -1.80 -13.25
CA HIS A 108 -1.68 -1.24 -14.22
C HIS A 108 -0.28 -1.73 -13.90
N ARG A 109 0.54 -1.97 -14.92
CA ARG A 109 1.92 -2.41 -14.71
C ARG A 109 2.73 -1.33 -13.97
N PRO A 110 3.23 -1.60 -12.75
CA PRO A 110 3.97 -0.61 -12.00
C PRO A 110 5.40 -0.44 -12.56
N PRO A 111 6.03 0.72 -12.32
CA PRO A 111 7.43 0.95 -12.72
C PRO A 111 8.41 0.05 -11.93
N VAL A 112 8.01 -0.43 -10.76
CA VAL A 112 8.75 -1.39 -9.93
C VAL A 112 7.86 -2.61 -9.72
N GLY A 113 8.34 -3.78 -10.15
CA GLY A 113 7.64 -5.06 -9.98
C GLY A 113 7.90 -5.71 -8.61
N LEU A 114 7.03 -6.64 -8.23
CA LEU A 114 7.24 -7.55 -7.11
C LEU A 114 7.92 -8.81 -7.62
N LEU A 115 8.91 -9.32 -6.89
CA LEU A 115 9.47 -10.67 -7.11
C LEU A 115 9.21 -11.50 -5.86
N SER A 116 8.48 -12.59 -6.01
CA SER A 116 8.31 -13.53 -4.90
C SER A 116 9.50 -14.48 -4.81
N GLU A 117 9.83 -14.94 -3.60
CA GLU A 117 10.87 -15.96 -3.40
C GLU A 117 10.51 -17.25 -4.15
N LEU A 118 9.23 -17.63 -4.17
CA LEU A 118 8.75 -18.81 -4.89
C LEU A 118 8.89 -18.68 -6.41
N GLU A 119 8.83 -17.47 -6.95
CA GLU A 119 9.14 -17.22 -8.37
C GLU A 119 10.65 -17.31 -8.65
N ALA A 120 11.50 -16.82 -7.76
CA ALA A 120 12.94 -17.04 -7.86
C ALA A 120 13.28 -18.55 -7.83
N LEU A 121 12.50 -19.34 -7.08
CA LEU A 121 12.57 -20.79 -7.04
C LEU A 121 11.79 -21.49 -8.19
N ARG A 122 11.15 -20.74 -9.08
CA ARG A 122 10.34 -21.19 -10.24
C ARG A 122 9.12 -22.06 -9.90
N TYR A 123 8.58 -21.91 -8.70
CA TYR A 123 7.36 -22.60 -8.27
C TYR A 123 6.09 -21.86 -8.70
N LEU A 124 6.15 -20.55 -8.90
CA LEU A 124 5.03 -19.73 -9.38
C LEU A 124 5.56 -18.51 -10.13
N GLN A 125 4.65 -17.71 -10.69
CA GLN A 125 4.94 -16.41 -11.28
C GLN A 125 4.00 -15.38 -10.64
N VAL A 126 4.55 -14.22 -10.23
CA VAL A 126 3.75 -13.04 -9.89
C VAL A 126 3.71 -12.07 -11.09
N GLY A 127 2.61 -11.32 -11.24
CA GLY A 127 2.28 -10.59 -12.48
C GLY A 127 1.46 -11.43 -13.44
#